data_AF-A0AAD4NFP2-F1
#
_entry.id   AF-A0AAD4NFP2-F1
#
_cell.length_a   1.000
_cell.length_b   1.000
_cell.length_c   1.000
_cell.angle_alpha   90.00
_cell.angle_beta   90.00
_cell.angle_gamma   90.00
#
_symmetry.space_group_name_H-M   'P 1'
#
loop_
_entity.id
_entity.type
_entity.pdbx_description
1 polymer ?
#
loop_
_entity_poly.entity_id
_entity_poly.type
_entity_poly.pdbx_seq_one_letter_code
_entity_poly.pdbx_strand_id
1 'polypeptide(L)'
;MTVEEKVEFNDDSTEYYPPACCEMLHVTNAVYLATTLQIVFVVTLSILYYSLERNSFINAVEIFRPAVVFIVCVNVIGIICALVGVLLQHELLITAQISLLAGLVVVSDLVAFILVAIMAFGSRSNKRTLSSTNHSASLPAYFVDEKRFEAVLGPFWIYLTAIVFHMCAAAIMCIIGIHRRYGRFLKDKFSYSRVHEMARPTAVANGFGGLRSGMI
;
A
#
# COMPACT_ATOMS: atom_id res chain seq x y z
N MET A 1 -5.04 -39.00 -24.80
CA MET A 1 -6.05 -37.97 -25.07
C MET A 1 -6.52 -37.47 -23.72
N THR A 2 -5.78 -36.53 -23.14
CA THR A 2 -6.12 -35.92 -21.86
C THR A 2 -7.23 -34.92 -22.12
N VAL A 3 -8.39 -35.17 -21.52
CA VAL A 3 -9.51 -34.23 -21.48
C VAL A 3 -8.96 -32.92 -20.91
N GLU A 4 -8.82 -31.89 -21.74
CA GLU A 4 -8.60 -30.53 -21.26
C GLU A 4 -9.83 -30.18 -20.41
N GLU A 5 -9.65 -30.26 -19.10
CA GLU A 5 -10.63 -29.81 -18.13
C GLU A 5 -10.91 -28.35 -18.45
N LYS A 6 -12.14 -28.06 -18.92
CA LYS A 6 -12.62 -26.68 -19.06
C LYS A 6 -12.65 -26.10 -17.65
N VAL A 7 -11.54 -25.47 -17.24
CA VAL A 7 -11.47 -24.76 -15.96
C VAL A 7 -12.41 -23.56 -16.09
N GLU A 8 -13.63 -23.70 -15.58
CA GLU A 8 -14.61 -22.63 -15.50
C GLU A 8 -14.15 -21.63 -14.43
N PHE A 9 -14.12 -20.34 -14.76
CA PHE A 9 -13.75 -19.32 -13.79
C PHE A 9 -14.81 -19.24 -12.72
N ASN A 10 -14.44 -19.65 -11.51
CA ASN A 10 -15.31 -19.62 -10.35
C ASN A 10 -15.01 -18.37 -9.51
N ASP A 11 -15.89 -17.38 -9.58
CA ASP A 11 -15.81 -16.15 -8.78
C ASP A 11 -15.75 -16.44 -7.27
N ASP A 12 -16.34 -17.54 -6.78
CA ASP A 12 -16.41 -17.90 -5.35
C ASP A 12 -15.26 -18.81 -4.86
N SER A 13 -14.21 -18.99 -5.68
CA SER A 13 -13.03 -19.78 -5.31
C SER A 13 -12.39 -19.26 -4.02
N THR A 14 -11.95 -20.18 -3.15
CA THR A 14 -11.32 -19.86 -1.85
C THR A 14 -10.02 -19.05 -2.01
N GLU A 15 -9.42 -19.08 -3.21
CA GLU A 15 -8.24 -18.28 -3.55
C GLU A 15 -8.50 -16.76 -3.55
N TYR A 16 -9.76 -16.34 -3.75
CA TYR A 16 -10.19 -14.95 -3.76
C TYR A 16 -10.67 -14.44 -2.39
N TYR A 17 -10.39 -15.17 -1.32
CA TYR A 17 -10.59 -14.70 0.06
C TYR A 17 -9.22 -14.32 0.66
N PRO A 18 -8.94 -13.03 0.95
CA PRO A 18 -7.62 -12.60 1.44
C PRO A 18 -7.24 -13.27 2.77
N PRO A 19 -5.98 -13.70 2.96
CA PRO A 19 -5.56 -14.31 4.21
C PRO A 19 -5.39 -13.22 5.28
N ALA A 20 -5.42 -13.63 6.55
CA ALA A 20 -5.28 -12.80 7.75
C ALA A 20 -6.45 -11.85 8.03
N CYS A 21 -6.42 -10.62 7.51
CA CYS A 21 -7.28 -9.53 8.03
C CYS A 21 -8.72 -9.55 7.50
N CYS A 22 -8.99 -10.28 6.42
CA CYS A 22 -10.28 -10.24 5.71
C CYS A 22 -10.70 -11.64 5.21
N GLU A 23 -10.36 -12.72 5.93
CA GLU A 23 -10.61 -14.11 5.49
C GLU A 23 -12.09 -14.42 5.25
N MET A 24 -12.99 -13.70 5.93
CA MET A 24 -14.44 -13.85 5.77
C MET A 24 -15.04 -12.96 4.67
N LEU A 25 -14.23 -12.10 4.04
CA LEU A 25 -14.67 -11.17 3.01
C LEU A 25 -14.15 -11.62 1.66
N HIS A 26 -15.06 -11.74 0.69
CA HIS A 26 -14.66 -11.86 -0.71
C HIS A 26 -13.79 -10.66 -1.12
N VAL A 27 -12.81 -10.89 -2.02
CA VAL A 27 -11.82 -9.87 -2.41
C VAL A 27 -12.43 -8.54 -2.88
N THR A 28 -13.61 -8.58 -3.49
CA THR A 28 -14.35 -7.38 -3.92
C THR A 28 -14.80 -6.52 -2.74
N ASN A 29 -15.23 -7.09 -1.63
CA ASN A 29 -15.60 -6.34 -0.43
C ASN A 29 -14.37 -5.95 0.38
N ALA A 30 -13.38 -6.84 0.44
CA ALA A 30 -12.13 -6.59 1.15
C ALA A 30 -11.37 -5.39 0.57
N VAL A 31 -11.38 -5.19 -0.77
CA VAL A 31 -10.69 -4.04 -1.38
C VAL A 31 -11.34 -2.70 -0.99
N TYR A 32 -12.67 -2.61 -0.90
CA TYR A 32 -13.35 -1.39 -0.42
C TYR A 32 -13.01 -1.07 1.04
N LEU A 33 -12.98 -2.10 1.90
CA LEU A 33 -12.56 -1.94 3.29
C LEU A 33 -11.09 -1.49 3.35
N ALA A 34 -10.22 -2.10 2.56
CA ALA A 34 -8.79 -1.76 2.49
C ALA A 34 -8.57 -0.31 2.03
N THR A 35 -9.27 0.14 0.99
CA THR A 35 -9.23 1.54 0.53
C THR A 35 -9.76 2.50 1.60
N THR A 36 -10.83 2.12 2.31
CA THR A 36 -11.38 2.93 3.41
C THR A 36 -10.37 3.07 4.57
N LEU A 37 -9.74 1.97 4.98
CA LEU A 37 -8.69 1.98 6.00
C LEU A 37 -7.50 2.84 5.58
N GLN A 38 -7.16 2.84 4.30
CA GLN A 38 -6.10 3.70 3.78
C GLN A 38 -6.45 5.19 3.86
N ILE A 39 -7.70 5.58 3.56
CA ILE A 39 -8.19 6.96 3.75
C ILE A 39 -8.08 7.35 5.24
N VAL A 40 -8.57 6.48 6.13
CA VAL A 40 -8.49 6.72 7.59
C VAL A 40 -7.04 6.88 8.04
N PHE A 41 -6.12 6.07 7.51
CA PHE A 41 -4.69 6.17 7.81
C PHE A 41 -4.12 7.54 7.40
N VAL A 42 -4.40 8.01 6.17
CA VAL A 42 -3.91 9.31 5.68
C VAL A 42 -4.47 10.48 6.50
N VAL A 43 -5.76 10.42 6.85
CA VAL A 43 -6.39 11.43 7.72
C VAL A 43 -5.75 11.45 9.09
N THR A 44 -5.54 10.26 9.69
CA THR A 44 -4.91 10.12 11.01
C THR A 44 -3.48 10.65 11.00
N LEU A 45 -2.69 10.32 9.97
CA LEU A 45 -1.32 10.81 9.81
C LEU A 45 -1.28 12.34 9.68
N SER A 46 -2.23 12.91 8.93
CA SER A 46 -2.33 14.37 8.73
C SER A 46 -2.69 15.09 10.03
N ILE A 47 -3.64 14.55 10.80
CA ILE A 47 -4.02 15.09 12.12
C ILE A 47 -2.87 14.95 13.11
N LEU A 48 -2.17 13.81 13.11
CA LEU A 48 -1.01 13.59 13.96
C LEU A 48 0.09 14.62 13.67
N TYR A 49 0.45 14.81 12.40
CA TYR A 49 1.44 15.82 12.02
C TYR A 49 1.02 17.23 12.44
N TYR A 50 -0.24 17.61 12.18
CA TYR A 50 -0.78 18.91 12.58
C TYR A 50 -0.70 19.12 14.11
N SER A 51 -1.02 18.07 14.89
CA SER A 51 -0.91 18.11 16.35
C SER A 51 0.54 18.25 16.83
N LEU A 52 1.48 17.53 16.21
CA LEU A 52 2.91 17.62 16.54
C LEU A 52 3.48 19.01 16.20
N GLU A 53 3.10 19.58 15.06
CA GLU A 53 3.51 20.93 14.65
C GLU A 53 2.93 21.98 15.61
N ARG A 54 1.62 21.93 15.90
CA ARG A 54 0.95 22.91 16.77
C ARG A 54 1.49 22.91 18.20
N ASN A 55 1.87 21.75 18.71
CA ASN A 55 2.42 21.60 20.06
C ASN A 55 3.96 21.77 20.12
N SER A 56 4.58 22.22 19.03
CA SER A 56 6.02 22.46 18.91
C SER A 56 6.89 21.24 19.23
N PHE A 57 6.43 20.04 18.85
CA PHE A 57 7.24 18.82 18.93
C PHE A 57 8.29 18.76 17.81
N ILE A 58 8.07 19.48 16.70
CA ILE A 58 8.95 19.50 15.53
C ILE A 58 9.67 20.85 15.48
N ASN A 59 11.00 20.82 15.56
CA ASN A 59 11.85 22.01 15.49
C ASN A 59 12.18 22.39 14.04
N ALA A 60 12.46 21.39 13.19
CA ALA A 60 12.83 21.59 11.79
C ALA A 60 11.60 21.56 10.85
N VAL A 61 10.61 22.41 11.12
CA VAL A 61 9.33 22.43 10.38
C VAL A 61 9.53 22.62 8.87
N GLU A 62 10.53 23.40 8.47
CA GLU A 62 10.86 23.70 7.06
C GLU A 62 11.21 22.44 6.24
N ILE A 63 11.78 21.42 6.87
CA ILE A 63 12.17 20.16 6.23
C ILE A 63 11.01 19.15 6.29
N PHE A 64 10.32 19.06 7.43
CA PHE A 64 9.23 18.10 7.59
C PHE A 64 8.00 18.45 6.76
N ARG A 65 7.66 19.72 6.61
CA ARG A 65 6.47 20.15 5.87
C ARG A 65 6.46 19.68 4.41
N PRO A 66 7.49 19.94 3.57
CA PRO A 66 7.50 19.43 2.20
C PRO A 66 7.54 17.90 2.12
N ALA A 67 8.23 17.24 3.06
CA ALA A 67 8.27 15.77 3.11
C ALA A 67 6.89 15.16 3.41
N VAL A 68 6.18 15.68 4.41
CA VAL A 68 4.83 15.21 4.76
C VAL A 68 3.83 15.52 3.65
N VAL A 69 3.89 16.71 3.05
CA VAL A 69 3.06 17.06 1.88
C VAL A 69 3.31 16.07 0.74
N PHE A 70 4.56 15.74 0.43
CA PHE A 70 4.88 14.74 -0.58
C PHE A 70 4.27 13.37 -0.27
N ILE A 71 4.44 12.87 0.96
CA ILE A 71 3.88 11.57 1.39
C ILE A 71 2.35 11.57 1.28
N VAL A 72 1.68 12.64 1.72
CA VAL A 72 0.23 12.77 1.65
C VAL A 72 -0.24 12.83 0.20
N CYS A 73 0.41 13.63 -0.65
CA CYS A 73 0.09 13.72 -2.09
C CYS A 73 0.19 12.37 -2.79
N VAL A 74 1.29 11.63 -2.58
CA VAL A 74 1.46 10.30 -3.20
C VAL A 74 0.40 9.32 -2.68
N ASN A 75 0.06 9.36 -1.39
CA ASN A 75 -1.01 8.53 -0.84
C ASN A 75 -2.38 8.89 -1.43
N VAL A 76 -2.71 10.17 -1.59
CA VAL A 76 -3.98 10.62 -2.17
C VAL A 76 -4.09 10.19 -3.63
N ILE A 77 -3.03 10.39 -4.44
CA ILE A 77 -2.97 9.91 -5.82
C ILE A 77 -3.19 8.40 -5.85
N GLY A 78 -2.53 7.68 -4.93
CA GLY A 78 -2.69 6.26 -4.76
C GLY A 78 -4.13 5.84 -4.47
N ILE A 79 -4.80 6.49 -3.51
CA ILE A 79 -6.20 6.23 -3.15
C ILE A 79 -7.11 6.48 -4.35
N ILE A 80 -6.89 7.55 -5.11
CA ILE A 80 -7.66 7.84 -6.33
C ILE A 80 -7.48 6.71 -7.35
N CYS A 81 -6.24 6.27 -7.59
CA CYS A 81 -5.96 5.12 -8.46
C CYS A 81 -6.66 3.84 -7.96
N ALA A 82 -6.69 3.60 -6.64
CA ALA A 82 -7.40 2.48 -6.04
C ALA A 82 -8.90 2.56 -6.32
N LEU A 83 -9.53 3.69 -6.01
CA LEU A 83 -10.96 3.91 -6.19
C LEU A 83 -11.38 3.77 -7.66
N VAL A 84 -10.69 4.46 -8.56
CA VAL A 84 -10.96 4.39 -10.00
C VAL A 84 -10.68 2.99 -10.53
N GLY A 85 -9.61 2.33 -10.07
CA GLY A 85 -9.28 0.96 -10.43
C GLY A 85 -10.33 -0.06 -10.00
N VAL A 86 -10.93 0.11 -8.81
CA VAL A 86 -12.02 -0.75 -8.33
C VAL A 86 -13.31 -0.47 -9.10
N LEU A 87 -13.67 0.80 -9.31
CA LEU A 87 -14.89 1.19 -10.01
C LEU A 87 -14.90 0.79 -11.48
N LEU A 88 -13.76 0.97 -12.18
CA LEU A 88 -13.62 0.62 -13.59
C LEU A 88 -13.06 -0.81 -13.79
N GLN A 89 -12.80 -1.55 -12.72
CA GLN A 89 -12.19 -2.89 -12.78
C GLN A 89 -10.87 -2.91 -13.57
N HIS A 90 -10.07 -1.84 -13.51
CA HIS A 90 -8.81 -1.72 -14.25
C HIS A 90 -7.61 -2.18 -13.40
N GLU A 91 -7.04 -3.33 -13.76
CA GLU A 91 -5.90 -3.93 -13.07
C GLU A 91 -4.65 -3.03 -13.01
N LEU A 92 -4.41 -2.22 -14.04
CA LEU A 92 -3.24 -1.35 -14.14
C LEU A 92 -3.26 -0.26 -13.07
N LEU A 93 -4.43 0.30 -12.76
CA LEU A 93 -4.59 1.33 -11.73
C LEU A 93 -4.38 0.76 -10.33
N ILE A 94 -4.87 -0.47 -10.09
CA ILE A 94 -4.62 -1.19 -8.83
C ILE A 94 -3.14 -1.51 -8.66
N THR A 95 -2.48 -1.94 -9.74
CA THR A 95 -1.04 -2.24 -9.74
C THR A 95 -0.21 -0.98 -9.50
N ALA A 96 -0.58 0.14 -10.13
CA ALA A 96 0.05 1.44 -9.91
C ALA A 96 -0.08 1.87 -8.43
N GLN A 97 -1.27 1.78 -7.85
CA GLN A 97 -1.46 2.06 -6.41
C GLN A 97 -0.56 1.20 -5.52
N ILE A 98 -0.54 -0.12 -5.75
CA ILE A 98 0.31 -1.06 -5.00
C ILE A 98 1.78 -0.63 -5.07
N SER A 99 2.25 -0.24 -6.26
CA SER A 99 3.64 0.18 -6.47
C SER A 99 3.98 1.47 -5.72
N LEU A 100 3.09 2.47 -5.75
CA LEU A 100 3.28 3.74 -5.03
C LEU A 100 3.31 3.53 -3.52
N LEU A 101 2.36 2.75 -2.99
CA LEU A 101 2.26 2.51 -1.56
C LEU A 101 3.41 1.65 -1.03
N ALA A 102 3.80 0.60 -1.77
CA ALA A 102 4.97 -0.21 -1.42
C ALA A 102 6.27 0.60 -1.47
N GLY A 103 6.43 1.47 -2.48
CA GLY A 103 7.57 2.38 -2.57
C GLY A 103 7.66 3.33 -1.38
N LEU A 104 6.54 3.94 -0.97
CA LEU A 104 6.47 4.80 0.20
C LEU A 104 6.84 4.06 1.49
N VAL A 105 6.35 2.83 1.68
CA VAL A 105 6.68 2.00 2.85
C VAL A 105 8.18 1.71 2.88
N VAL A 106 8.78 1.29 1.76
CA VAL A 106 10.22 1.01 1.68
C VAL A 106 11.06 2.26 1.96
N VAL A 107 10.69 3.42 1.41
CA VAL A 107 11.39 4.69 1.68
C VAL A 107 11.28 5.06 3.16
N SER A 108 10.09 4.89 3.75
CA SER A 108 9.85 5.20 5.17
C SER A 108 10.65 4.27 6.10
N ASP A 109 10.66 2.96 5.82
CA ASP A 109 11.43 1.97 6.58
C ASP A 109 12.94 2.19 6.43
N LEU A 110 13.42 2.59 5.25
CA LEU A 110 14.83 2.93 5.05
C LEU A 110 15.23 4.15 5.89
N VAL A 111 14.40 5.20 5.92
CA VAL A 111 14.64 6.38 6.77
C VAL A 111 14.61 5.99 8.25
N ALA A 112 13.63 5.18 8.69
CA ALA A 112 13.56 4.70 10.07
C ALA A 112 14.79 3.87 10.45
N PHE A 113 15.24 2.97 9.57
CA PHE A 113 16.45 2.18 9.76
C PHE A 113 17.70 3.06 9.90
N ILE A 114 17.85 4.08 9.04
CA ILE A 114 18.96 5.04 9.12
C ILE A 114 18.95 5.78 10.46
N LEU A 115 17.78 6.26 10.91
CA LEU A 115 17.66 6.94 12.21
C LEU A 115 18.04 6.04 13.38
N VAL A 116 17.58 4.78 13.38
CA VAL A 116 17.96 3.80 14.41
C VAL A 116 19.45 3.47 14.35
N ALA A 117 20.03 3.32 13.15
CA ALA A 117 21.45 3.03 12.96
C ALA A 117 22.33 4.18 13.48
N ILE A 118 22.00 5.43 13.14
CA ILE A 118 22.72 6.62 13.62
C ILE A 118 22.78 6.63 15.14
N MET A 119 21.67 6.31 15.82
CA MET A 119 21.67 6.25 17.28
C MET A 119 22.43 5.05 17.84
N ALA A 120 22.28 3.86 17.23
CA ALA A 120 22.94 2.64 17.69
C ALA A 120 24.48 2.77 17.63
N PHE A 121 25.01 3.39 16.56
CA PHE A 121 26.43 3.66 16.43
C PHE A 121 26.89 4.89 17.22
N GLY A 122 26.07 5.95 17.30
CA GLY A 122 26.36 7.15 18.08
C GLY A 122 26.44 6.89 19.59
N SER A 123 25.65 5.94 20.11
CA SER A 123 25.67 5.54 21.52
C SER A 123 26.96 4.79 21.94
N ARG A 124 27.58 4.03 21.03
CA ARG A 124 28.82 3.29 21.33
C ARG A 124 30.08 4.16 21.31
N SER A 125 30.16 5.23 20.51
CA SER A 125 31.35 6.09 20.51
C SER A 125 31.35 7.12 21.65
N ASN A 126 30.20 7.40 22.27
CA ASN A 126 30.07 8.43 23.30
C ASN A 126 30.63 8.07 24.69
N LYS A 127 31.04 6.80 24.92
CA LYS A 127 31.73 6.43 26.17
C LYS A 127 33.26 6.62 26.13
N ARG A 128 33.87 6.99 24.99
CA ARG A 128 35.33 7.13 24.89
C ARG A 128 35.82 8.45 24.28
N THR A 129 34.95 9.29 23.72
CA THR A 129 35.39 10.53 23.04
C THR A 129 34.39 11.68 23.21
N LEU A 130 34.10 12.00 24.47
CA LEU A 130 33.57 13.30 24.89
C LEU A 130 34.63 14.40 24.63
N SER A 131 34.88 14.81 23.38
CA SER A 131 35.68 16.03 23.12
C SER A 131 35.72 16.55 21.66
N SER A 132 35.43 15.77 20.61
CA SER A 132 35.74 16.26 19.25
C SER A 132 34.82 15.74 18.15
N THR A 133 33.51 16.00 18.25
CA THR A 133 32.58 16.11 17.11
C THR A 133 31.19 16.51 17.61
N ASN A 134 30.95 17.82 17.76
CA ASN A 134 29.69 18.45 18.20
C ASN A 134 28.50 18.30 17.21
N HIS A 135 28.45 17.25 16.38
CA HIS A 135 27.49 17.15 15.28
C HIS A 135 26.64 15.85 15.23
N SER A 136 26.97 14.80 15.99
CA SER A 136 26.24 13.52 15.88
C SER A 136 25.28 13.20 17.03
N ALA A 137 25.44 13.83 18.20
CA ALA A 137 24.48 13.71 19.31
C ALA A 137 23.31 14.72 19.20
N SER A 138 23.40 15.70 18.30
CA SER A 138 22.43 16.79 18.13
C SER A 138 21.45 16.60 16.98
N LEU A 139 21.56 15.52 16.21
CA LEU A 139 20.74 15.33 15.02
C LEU A 139 19.25 15.16 15.36
N PRO A 140 18.85 14.27 16.30
CA PRO A 140 17.44 14.17 16.73
C PRO A 140 16.95 15.47 17.38
N ALA A 141 17.74 16.08 18.28
CA ALA A 141 17.45 17.38 18.89
C ALA A 141 17.24 18.52 17.90
N TYR A 142 17.92 18.49 16.75
CA TYR A 142 17.74 19.46 15.67
C TYR A 142 16.37 19.30 14.99
N PHE A 143 15.91 18.05 14.82
CA PHE A 143 14.66 17.75 14.14
C PHE A 143 13.43 17.86 15.06
N VAL A 144 13.54 17.43 16.32
CA VAL A 144 12.43 17.28 17.26
C VAL A 144 12.80 17.70 18.69
N ASP A 145 11.81 18.16 19.45
CA ASP A 145 11.98 18.52 20.87
C ASP A 145 12.03 17.25 21.74
N GLU A 146 13.25 16.81 22.06
CA GLU A 146 13.52 15.60 22.84
C GLU A 146 12.81 15.61 24.21
N LYS A 147 12.71 16.77 24.88
CA LYS A 147 12.12 16.86 26.22
C LYS A 147 10.62 16.65 26.18
N ARG A 148 9.96 17.16 25.13
CA ARG A 148 8.52 16.95 24.93
C ARG A 148 8.21 15.51 24.57
N PHE A 149 9.02 14.91 23.70
CA PHE A 149 8.87 13.50 23.36
C PHE A 149 9.13 12.58 24.56
N GLU A 150 10.17 12.86 25.36
CA GLU A 150 10.46 12.13 26.59
C GLU A 150 9.36 12.28 27.64
N ALA A 151 8.75 13.46 27.75
CA ALA A 151 7.63 13.68 28.68
C ALA A 151 6.37 12.87 28.33
N VAL A 152 6.14 12.58 27.05
CA VAL A 152 4.95 11.85 26.58
C VAL A 152 5.19 10.35 26.48
N LEU A 153 6.33 9.94 25.91
CA LEU A 153 6.62 8.54 25.58
C LEU A 153 7.67 7.90 26.51
N GLY A 154 8.23 8.68 27.44
CA GLY A 154 9.27 8.25 28.38
C GLY A 154 10.70 8.29 27.80
N PRO A 155 11.70 7.86 28.59
CA PRO A 155 13.11 7.94 28.22
C PRO A 155 13.51 7.05 27.03
N PHE A 156 12.65 6.11 26.64
CA PHE A 156 12.86 5.20 25.50
C PHE A 156 12.03 5.60 24.27
N TRP A 157 11.58 6.86 24.19
CA TRP A 157 10.64 7.35 23.18
C TRP A 157 11.05 7.01 21.74
N ILE A 158 12.35 7.01 21.43
CA ILE A 158 12.82 6.76 20.06
C ILE A 158 12.65 5.29 19.66
N TYR A 159 12.90 4.35 20.58
CA TYR A 159 12.64 2.93 20.34
C TYR A 159 11.14 2.65 20.22
N LEU A 160 10.34 3.26 21.10
CA LEU A 160 8.89 3.13 21.05
C LEU A 160 8.34 3.68 19.73
N THR A 161 8.84 4.84 19.28
CA THR A 161 8.48 5.45 18.00
C THR A 161 8.87 4.55 16.82
N ALA A 162 10.08 3.98 16.82
CA ALA A 162 10.51 3.05 15.79
C ALA A 162 9.63 1.79 15.71
N ILE A 163 9.27 1.20 16.86
CA ILE A 163 8.35 0.04 16.92
C ILE A 163 6.97 0.44 16.36
N VAL A 164 6.43 1.59 16.75
CA VAL A 164 5.14 2.08 16.24
C VAL A 164 5.18 2.26 14.72
N PHE A 165 6.23 2.89 14.18
CA PHE A 165 6.39 3.04 12.72
C PHE A 165 6.44 1.69 12.00
N HIS A 166 7.14 0.71 12.56
CA HIS A 166 7.25 -0.62 11.94
C HIS A 166 5.91 -1.39 11.99
N MET A 167 5.14 -1.24 13.07
CA MET A 167 3.78 -1.79 13.16
C MET A 167 2.83 -1.12 12.15
N CYS A 168 2.95 0.20 11.95
CA CYS A 168 2.21 0.90 10.89
C CYS A 168 2.60 0.41 9.50
N ALA A 169 3.89 0.22 9.22
CA ALA A 169 4.37 -0.34 7.96
C ALA A 169 3.81 -1.75 7.70
N ALA A 170 3.80 -2.62 8.73
CA ALA A 170 3.21 -3.95 8.65
C ALA A 170 1.71 -3.90 8.34
N ALA A 171 0.95 -3.00 8.98
CA ALA A 171 -0.47 -2.83 8.70
C ALA A 171 -0.73 -2.37 7.26
N ILE A 172 0.08 -1.44 6.73
CA ILE A 172 -0.01 -1.00 5.33
C ILE A 172 0.33 -2.15 4.38
N MET A 173 1.30 -2.99 4.72
CA MET A 173 1.65 -4.18 3.93
C MET A 173 0.50 -5.19 3.85
N CYS A 174 -0.28 -5.36 4.93
CA CYS A 174 -1.51 -6.15 4.89
C CYS A 174 -2.54 -5.56 3.91
N ILE A 175 -2.74 -4.24 3.92
CA ILE A 175 -3.61 -3.52 2.98
C ILE A 175 -3.13 -3.71 1.53
N ILE A 176 -1.83 -3.62 1.28
CA ILE A 176 -1.22 -3.91 -0.04
C ILE A 176 -1.53 -5.34 -0.48
N GLY A 177 -1.45 -6.31 0.45
CA GLY A 177 -1.76 -7.71 0.18
C GLY A 177 -3.18 -7.93 -0.35
N ILE A 178 -4.16 -7.21 0.20
CA ILE A 178 -5.56 -7.26 -0.26
C ILE A 178 -5.67 -6.71 -1.68
N HIS A 179 -5.09 -5.54 -1.96
CA HIS A 179 -5.11 -4.95 -3.31
C HIS A 179 -4.41 -5.84 -4.34
N ARG A 180 -3.29 -6.49 -3.98
CA ARG A 180 -2.59 -7.46 -4.85
C ARG A 180 -3.45 -8.67 -5.20
N ARG A 181 -4.27 -9.14 -4.26
CA ARG A 181 -5.20 -10.25 -4.51
C ARG A 181 -6.34 -9.79 -5.41
N TYR A 182 -6.87 -8.58 -5.20
CA TYR A 182 -7.88 -8.00 -6.09
C TYR A 182 -7.39 -7.81 -7.52
N GLY A 183 -6.15 -7.34 -7.70
CA GLY A 183 -5.53 -7.23 -9.02
C GLY A 183 -5.41 -8.58 -9.74
N ARG A 184 -5.07 -9.65 -9.01
CA ARG A 184 -5.07 -11.03 -9.57
C ARG A 184 -6.47 -11.49 -9.98
N PHE A 185 -7.46 -11.32 -9.10
CA PHE A 185 -8.85 -11.63 -9.40
C PHE A 185 -9.34 -10.95 -10.68
N LEU A 186 -9.05 -9.66 -10.88
CA LEU A 186 -9.38 -8.96 -12.12
C LEU A 186 -8.68 -9.58 -13.34
N LYS A 187 -7.38 -9.83 -13.24
CA LYS A 187 -6.59 -10.40 -14.33
C LYS A 187 -7.13 -11.76 -14.77
N ASP A 188 -7.48 -12.61 -13.81
CA ASP A 188 -8.01 -13.95 -14.06
C ASP A 188 -9.41 -13.87 -14.69
N LYS A 189 -10.27 -12.99 -14.18
CA LYS A 189 -11.62 -12.72 -14.73
C LYS A 189 -11.57 -12.25 -16.19
N PHE A 190 -10.70 -11.29 -16.52
CA PHE A 190 -10.56 -10.79 -17.88
C PHE A 190 -9.92 -11.82 -18.81
N SER A 191 -8.91 -12.55 -18.33
CA SER A 191 -8.26 -13.60 -19.12
C SER A 191 -9.24 -14.69 -19.49
N TYR A 192 -10.09 -15.13 -18.55
CA TYR A 192 -11.12 -16.12 -18.79
C TYR A 192 -12.19 -15.63 -19.78
N SER A 193 -12.71 -14.42 -19.57
CA SER A 193 -13.72 -13.81 -20.45
C SER A 193 -13.23 -13.73 -21.89
N ARG A 194 -11.97 -13.34 -22.09
CA ARG A 194 -11.34 -13.25 -23.42
C ARG A 194 -11.19 -14.62 -24.09
N VAL A 195 -10.76 -15.64 -23.35
CA VAL A 195 -10.63 -17.01 -23.90
C VAL A 195 -12.01 -17.56 -24.29
N HIS A 196 -13.04 -17.34 -23.47
CA HIS A 196 -14.39 -17.77 -23.78
C HIS A 196 -15.00 -17.03 -24.99
N GLU A 197 -14.67 -15.74 -25.17
CA GLU A 197 -15.08 -14.96 -26.34
C GLU A 197 -14.40 -15.47 -27.62
N MET A 198 -13.10 -15.77 -27.57
CA MET A 198 -12.36 -16.37 -28.69
C MET A 198 -12.82 -17.81 -29.03
N ALA A 199 -13.26 -18.56 -28.02
CA ALA A 199 -13.75 -19.92 -28.18
C ALA A 199 -15.23 -20.01 -28.63
N ARG A 200 -15.95 -18.88 -28.69
CA ARG A 200 -17.33 -18.84 -29.20
C ARG A 200 -17.27 -18.93 -30.74
N PRO A 201 -17.62 -20.07 -31.36
CA PRO A 201 -17.60 -20.18 -32.81
C PRO A 201 -18.51 -19.11 -33.41
N THR A 202 -18.13 -18.59 -34.57
CA THR A 202 -18.87 -17.68 -35.46
C THR A 202 -20.20 -18.31 -35.94
N ALA A 203 -21.10 -18.64 -35.02
CA ALA A 203 -22.41 -19.23 -35.27
C ALA A 203 -23.42 -18.25 -35.90
N VAL A 204 -22.98 -17.02 -36.22
CA VAL A 204 -23.82 -16.00 -36.88
C VAL A 204 -23.48 -15.86 -38.38
N ALA A 205 -22.43 -16.53 -38.89
CA ALA A 205 -22.02 -16.39 -40.29
C ALA A 205 -22.69 -17.40 -41.27
N ASN A 206 -23.35 -18.47 -40.79
CA ASN A 206 -23.92 -19.51 -41.66
C ASN A 206 -25.46 -19.56 -41.70
N GLY A 207 -26.15 -18.48 -41.33
CA GLY A 207 -27.61 -18.37 -41.38
C GLY A 207 -28.21 -17.96 -42.75
N PHE A 208 -27.38 -17.67 -43.75
CA PHE A 208 -27.81 -17.23 -45.09
C PHE A 208 -27.20 -18.12 -46.19
N GLY A 209 -27.62 -19.39 -46.23
CA GLY A 209 -27.13 -20.34 -47.24
C GLY A 209 -28.15 -21.40 -47.67
N GLY A 210 -29.43 -21.26 -47.30
CA GLY A 210 -30.47 -22.21 -47.67
C GLY A 210 -31.58 -21.52 -48.45
N LEU A 211 -31.43 -21.41 -49.78
CA LEU A 211 -32.51 -21.30 -50.78
C LEU A 211 -31.92 -21.03 -52.18
N ARG A 212 -31.36 -22.06 -52.83
CA ARG A 212 -31.36 -22.23 -54.30
C ARG A 212 -30.63 -23.51 -54.70
N SER A 213 -31.38 -24.59 -54.90
CA SER A 213 -31.15 -25.51 -56.02
C SER A 213 -32.31 -26.49 -56.09
N GLY A 214 -33.20 -26.30 -57.05
CA GLY A 214 -34.43 -27.07 -57.20
C GLY A 214 -35.34 -26.50 -58.28
N MET A 215 -34.77 -26.22 -59.45
CA MET A 215 -35.46 -25.98 -60.73
C MET A 215 -34.33 -25.71 -61.74
N ILE A 216 -33.91 -26.72 -62.49
CA ILE A 216 -34.18 -26.97 -63.92
C ILE A 216 -33.85 -28.45 -64.17
#